data_AF-A0A9E4AD87-F1
#
_entry.id   AF-A0A9E4AD87-F1
#
_cell.length_a   1.000
_cell.length_b   1.000
_cell.length_c   1.000
_cell.angle_alpha   90.00
_cell.angle_beta   90.00
_cell.angle_gamma   90.00
#
_symmetry.space_group_name_H-M   'P 1'
#
loop_
_entity.id
_entity.type
_entity.pdbx_description
1 polymer ?
#
loop_
_entity_poly.entity_id
_entity_poly.type
_entity_poly.pdbx_seq_one_letter_code
_entity_poly.pdbx_strand_id
1 'polypeptide(L)'
;MKFRKTLKFMVQNPSTFFLCYLICWIFFSALHTLTDDPFIYGTLPDVDEEVKNSTNHLPWSLWKLLSALSLIIEEIVSDLSPIERSWIALVPALILVYIEARGNVNGIANERKEWMNWYGQQQKAKELGNSYEVPPVMNNDQDESYFIKAHKVILFRLRSPKRLFVHFGYWAAFLLFVAVILFINDGIVVTVQYIIKDLHVLVILAAILAPISCYFETRGFLKGIAAESRMWIEWYNRQWAAIKLGVDFEEPPSSQK
;
A
#
# COMPACT_ATOMS: atom_id res chain seq x y z
N MET A 1 -9.60 8.75 -18.86
CA MET A 1 -10.30 7.47 -18.62
C MET A 1 -9.77 6.65 -17.44
N LYS A 2 -8.44 6.55 -17.22
CA LYS A 2 -7.84 5.74 -16.13
C LYS A 2 -8.17 6.20 -14.70
N PHE A 3 -8.25 7.52 -14.47
CA PHE A 3 -8.57 8.09 -13.14
C PHE A 3 -9.96 7.68 -12.63
N ARG A 4 -11.02 7.86 -13.44
CA ARG A 4 -12.40 7.49 -13.08
C ARG A 4 -12.55 6.00 -12.74
N LYS A 5 -11.90 5.12 -13.52
CA LYS A 5 -11.89 3.66 -13.26
C LYS A 5 -11.24 3.34 -11.90
N THR A 6 -10.13 4.01 -11.60
CA THR A 6 -9.42 3.85 -10.32
C THR A 6 -10.28 4.31 -9.13
N LEU A 7 -10.94 5.47 -9.26
CA LEU A 7 -11.82 6.00 -8.21
C LEU A 7 -13.03 5.08 -7.98
N LYS A 8 -13.65 4.58 -9.05
CA LYS A 8 -14.75 3.61 -8.94
C LYS A 8 -14.31 2.33 -8.21
N PHE A 9 -13.12 1.82 -8.53
CA PHE A 9 -12.56 0.63 -7.86
C PHE A 9 -12.34 0.87 -6.36
N MET A 10 -11.85 2.06 -6.00
CA MET A 10 -11.66 2.46 -4.60
C MET A 10 -12.98 2.48 -3.82
N VAL A 11 -14.03 3.08 -4.38
CA VAL A 11 -15.37 3.13 -3.75
C VAL A 11 -15.97 1.73 -3.57
N GLN A 12 -15.69 0.81 -4.50
CA GLN A 12 -16.16 -0.58 -4.42
C GLN A 12 -15.41 -1.44 -3.39
N ASN A 13 -14.24 -0.98 -2.91
CA ASN A 13 -13.38 -1.74 -1.99
C ASN A 13 -12.98 -0.90 -0.75
N PRO A 14 -13.94 -0.53 0.11
CA PRO A 14 -13.69 0.37 1.23
C PRO A 14 -12.79 -0.24 2.33
N SER A 15 -12.71 -1.57 2.42
CA SER A 15 -11.88 -2.27 3.42
C SER A 15 -10.40 -1.89 3.33
N THR A 16 -9.88 -1.70 2.11
CA THR A 16 -8.51 -1.22 1.90
C THR A 16 -8.32 0.18 2.46
N PHE A 17 -9.33 1.05 2.34
CA PHE A 17 -9.29 2.39 2.88
C PHE A 17 -9.25 2.41 4.41
N PHE A 18 -10.12 1.64 5.08
CA PHE A 18 -10.06 1.54 6.54
C PHE A 18 -8.71 1.03 7.04
N LEU A 19 -8.13 0.04 6.35
CA LEU A 19 -6.82 -0.50 6.73
C LEU A 19 -5.68 0.50 6.50
N CYS A 20 -5.65 1.19 5.36
CA CYS A 20 -4.65 2.24 5.11
C CYS A 20 -4.81 3.41 6.08
N TYR A 21 -6.05 3.79 6.40
CA TYR A 21 -6.35 4.83 7.39
C TYR A 21 -5.81 4.44 8.76
N LEU A 22 -6.09 3.23 9.23
CA LEU A 22 -5.61 2.72 10.51
C LEU A 22 -4.07 2.65 10.55
N ILE A 23 -3.42 2.22 9.48
CA ILE A 23 -1.95 2.19 9.38
C ILE A 23 -1.37 3.60 9.44
N CYS A 24 -1.87 4.52 8.61
CA CYS A 24 -1.43 5.92 8.63
C CYS A 24 -1.65 6.53 10.01
N TRP A 25 -2.81 6.28 10.62
CA TRP A 25 -3.16 6.80 11.93
C TRP A 25 -2.21 6.30 13.01
N ILE A 26 -2.00 4.98 13.13
CA ILE A 26 -1.02 4.41 14.08
C ILE A 26 0.38 5.00 13.84
N PHE A 27 0.79 5.13 12.58
CA PHE A 27 2.11 5.64 12.23
C PHE A 27 2.29 7.12 12.64
N PHE A 28 1.32 7.98 12.33
CA PHE A 28 1.38 9.39 12.69
C PHE A 28 1.21 9.62 14.19
N SER A 29 0.36 8.85 14.87
CA SER A 29 0.25 8.91 16.33
C SER A 29 1.57 8.49 17.00
N ALA A 30 2.18 7.38 16.57
CA ALA A 30 3.48 6.96 17.11
C ALA A 30 4.59 7.99 16.84
N LEU A 31 4.60 8.61 15.67
CA LEU A 31 5.57 9.66 15.36
C LEU A 31 5.33 10.92 16.20
N HIS A 32 4.07 11.31 16.41
CA HIS A 32 3.69 12.43 17.26
C HIS A 32 4.16 12.20 18.69
N THR A 33 3.86 11.04 19.27
CA THR A 33 4.36 10.63 20.59
C THR A 33 5.88 10.73 20.66
N LEU A 34 6.61 10.20 19.67
CA LEU A 34 8.08 10.30 19.63
C LEU A 34 8.61 11.74 19.54
N THR A 35 7.84 12.67 18.98
CA THR A 35 8.23 14.08 18.86
C THR A 35 7.77 14.95 20.04
N ASP A 36 6.69 14.58 20.72
CA ASP A 36 6.15 15.28 21.91
C ASP A 36 6.78 14.77 23.22
N ASP A 37 7.37 13.57 23.23
CA ASP A 37 7.82 12.91 24.46
C ASP A 37 8.93 13.69 25.23
N PRO A 38 8.88 13.75 26.57
CA PRO A 38 10.01 14.06 27.45
C PRO A 38 11.28 13.21 27.23
N PHE A 39 11.31 12.22 26.33
CA PHE A 39 12.54 11.49 25.96
C PHE A 39 13.61 12.37 25.30
N ILE A 40 13.23 13.48 24.67
CA ILE A 40 14.22 14.47 24.19
C ILE A 40 14.87 15.23 25.38
N TYR A 41 14.16 15.37 26.50
CA TYR A 41 14.56 16.18 27.65
C TYR A 41 14.94 15.40 28.92
N GLY A 42 14.82 14.07 28.93
CA GLY A 42 15.37 13.21 29.97
C GLY A 42 14.80 13.47 31.38
N THR A 43 13.48 13.57 31.53
CA THR A 43 12.86 13.82 32.83
C THR A 43 11.75 12.82 33.14
N LEU A 44 12.08 11.75 33.85
CA LEU A 44 11.12 10.99 34.64
C LEU A 44 11.75 10.54 35.99
N PRO A 45 12.04 11.47 36.90
CA PRO A 45 12.34 11.12 38.29
C PRO A 45 11.11 10.54 39.04
N ASP A 46 9.89 10.88 38.63
CA ASP A 46 8.66 10.51 39.35
C ASP A 46 8.13 9.10 39.02
N VAL A 47 8.48 8.55 37.84
CA VAL A 47 8.13 7.15 37.49
C VAL A 47 8.97 6.15 38.29
N ASP A 48 10.11 6.57 38.84
CA ASP A 48 11.01 5.70 39.59
C ASP A 48 10.43 5.31 40.97
N GLU A 49 9.56 6.12 41.59
CA GLU A 49 8.93 5.76 42.88
C GLU A 49 7.73 4.82 42.72
N GLU A 50 6.88 5.05 41.72
CA GLU A 50 5.67 4.24 41.50
C GLU A 50 6.02 2.85 40.91
N VAL A 51 7.07 2.77 40.09
CA VAL A 51 7.60 1.51 39.55
C VAL A 51 8.35 0.70 40.61
N LYS A 52 9.03 1.35 41.56
CA LYS A 52 9.78 0.67 42.63
C LYS A 52 8.89 -0.04 43.65
N ASN A 53 7.65 0.41 43.82
CA ASN A 53 6.70 -0.23 44.74
C ASN A 53 5.90 -1.39 44.12
N SER A 54 5.79 -1.50 42.79
CA SER A 54 5.00 -2.57 42.13
C SER A 54 5.82 -3.78 41.64
N THR A 55 7.15 -3.78 41.80
CA THR A 55 8.07 -4.67 41.05
C THR A 55 8.74 -5.80 41.84
N ASN A 56 8.22 -6.21 43.00
CA ASN A 56 8.91 -7.23 43.82
C ASN A 56 9.05 -8.63 43.17
N HIS A 57 8.41 -8.94 42.03
CA HIS A 57 8.36 -10.31 41.49
C HIS A 57 8.53 -10.52 39.97
N LEU A 58 8.96 -9.53 39.17
CA LEU A 58 9.12 -9.72 37.70
C LEU A 58 10.44 -9.14 37.13
N PRO A 59 11.00 -9.73 36.05
CA PRO A 59 12.27 -9.32 35.48
C PRO A 59 12.21 -7.93 34.84
N TRP A 60 13.12 -7.07 35.30
CA TRP A 60 13.15 -5.61 35.13
C TRP A 60 13.12 -5.10 33.66
N SER A 61 13.53 -5.90 32.68
CA SER A 61 13.56 -5.50 31.26
C SER A 61 12.21 -5.58 30.56
N LEU A 62 11.37 -6.56 30.93
CA LEU A 62 10.07 -6.80 30.31
C LEU A 62 9.04 -5.78 30.80
N TRP A 63 9.13 -5.38 32.07
CA TRP A 63 8.26 -4.37 32.65
C TRP A 63 8.53 -2.98 32.07
N LYS A 64 9.80 -2.59 31.89
CA LYS A 64 10.14 -1.33 31.21
C LYS A 64 9.55 -1.25 29.81
N LEU A 65 9.56 -2.36 29.09
CA LEU A 65 9.01 -2.42 27.74
C LEU A 65 7.48 -2.34 27.75
N LEU A 66 6.81 -3.00 28.70
CA LEU A 66 5.35 -2.96 28.86
C LEU A 66 4.86 -1.61 29.40
N SER A 67 5.56 -0.99 30.33
CA SER A 67 5.24 0.36 30.84
C SER A 67 5.47 1.42 29.78
N ALA A 68 6.58 1.34 29.03
CA ALA A 68 6.80 2.21 27.87
C ALA A 68 5.70 2.01 26.82
N LEU A 69 5.33 0.76 26.52
CA LEU A 69 4.24 0.47 25.60
C LEU A 69 2.89 1.00 26.11
N SER A 70 2.61 0.88 27.41
CA SER A 70 1.37 1.35 28.04
C SER A 70 1.27 2.86 27.98
N LEU A 71 2.35 3.57 28.31
CA LEU A 71 2.41 5.03 28.22
C LEU A 71 2.26 5.50 26.78
N ILE A 72 2.95 4.86 25.83
CA ILE A 72 2.77 5.12 24.39
C ILE A 72 1.32 4.87 23.97
N ILE A 73 0.67 3.81 24.45
CA ILE A 73 -0.74 3.52 24.13
C ILE A 73 -1.67 4.56 24.75
N GLU A 74 -1.45 4.96 26.00
CA GLU A 74 -2.26 5.95 26.70
C GLU A 74 -2.13 7.34 26.06
N GLU A 75 -0.92 7.71 25.62
CA GLU A 75 -0.66 8.92 24.83
C GLU A 75 -1.33 8.87 23.46
N ILE A 76 -1.23 7.74 22.74
CA ILE A 76 -1.95 7.50 21.49
C ILE A 76 -3.47 7.58 21.69
N VAL A 77 -3.98 7.11 22.83
CA VAL A 77 -5.41 7.15 23.18
C VAL A 77 -5.87 8.54 23.62
N SER A 78 -5.02 9.32 24.28
CA SER A 78 -5.23 10.73 24.61
C SER A 78 -5.27 11.60 23.33
N ASP A 79 -4.36 11.33 22.40
CA ASP A 79 -4.27 11.96 21.08
C ASP A 79 -5.41 11.55 20.11
N LEU A 80 -6.30 10.61 20.50
CA LEU A 80 -7.51 10.25 19.74
C LEU A 80 -8.56 11.37 19.68
N SER A 81 -8.44 12.44 20.46
CA SER A 81 -9.26 13.66 20.31
C SER A 81 -8.35 14.83 19.90
N PRO A 82 -8.60 15.62 18.81
CA PRO A 82 -9.86 15.91 18.10
C PRO A 82 -9.80 15.73 16.56
N ILE A 83 -10.95 16.03 15.91
CA ILE A 83 -11.28 16.04 14.48
C ILE A 83 -10.23 16.73 13.58
N GLU A 84 -9.46 17.69 14.09
CA GLU A 84 -8.48 18.48 13.32
C GLU A 84 -7.24 17.65 12.91
N ARG A 85 -6.78 16.71 13.74
CA ARG A 85 -5.62 15.85 13.43
C ARG A 85 -5.97 14.69 12.49
N SER A 86 -7.26 14.37 12.35
CA SER A 86 -7.73 13.27 11.48
C SER A 86 -7.35 13.47 10.01
N TRP A 87 -7.25 14.73 9.55
CA TRP A 87 -6.88 15.07 8.17
C TRP A 87 -5.46 14.66 7.81
N ILE A 88 -4.54 14.71 8.78
CA ILE A 88 -3.13 14.34 8.62
C ILE A 88 -2.99 12.84 8.34
N ALA A 89 -3.83 11.99 8.92
CA ALA A 89 -3.88 10.57 8.61
C ALA A 89 -4.75 10.24 7.38
N LEU A 90 -5.85 11.00 7.19
CA LEU A 90 -6.83 10.76 6.14
C LEU A 90 -6.24 10.97 4.73
N VAL A 91 -5.52 12.07 4.51
CA VAL A 91 -4.99 12.39 3.18
C VAL A 91 -3.95 11.38 2.71
N PRO A 92 -2.93 11.00 3.51
CA PRO A 92 -2.01 9.93 3.16
C PRO A 92 -2.71 8.58 2.95
N ALA A 93 -3.73 8.25 3.74
CA ALA A 93 -4.50 7.03 3.55
C ALA A 93 -5.23 7.01 2.20
N LEU A 94 -5.89 8.10 1.81
CA LEU A 94 -6.54 8.23 0.49
C LEU A 94 -5.52 8.06 -0.65
N ILE A 95 -4.35 8.65 -0.50
CA ILE A 95 -3.24 8.51 -1.45
C ILE A 95 -2.82 7.04 -1.59
N LEU A 96 -2.58 6.33 -0.48
CA LEU A 96 -2.15 4.93 -0.48
C LEU A 96 -3.18 4.03 -1.14
N VAL A 97 -4.47 4.25 -0.85
CA VAL A 97 -5.57 3.48 -1.45
C VAL A 97 -5.67 3.74 -2.94
N TYR A 98 -5.55 5.00 -3.37
CA TYR A 98 -5.50 5.35 -4.78
C TYR A 98 -4.33 4.65 -5.49
N ILE A 99 -3.16 4.61 -4.86
CA ILE A 99 -1.97 3.93 -5.39
C ILE A 99 -2.19 2.42 -5.52
N GLU A 100 -2.77 1.75 -4.51
CA GLU A 100 -3.11 0.32 -4.60
C GLU A 100 -4.13 0.06 -5.71
N ALA A 101 -5.20 0.86 -5.78
CA ALA A 101 -6.23 0.74 -6.81
C ALA A 101 -5.65 0.94 -8.22
N ARG A 102 -4.78 1.94 -8.40
CA ARG A 102 -4.09 2.19 -9.67
C ARG A 102 -3.21 1.00 -10.05
N GLY A 103 -2.48 0.44 -9.07
CA GLY A 103 -1.71 -0.79 -9.25
C GLY A 103 -2.59 -1.90 -9.80
N ASN A 104 -3.73 -2.16 -9.15
CA ASN A 104 -4.68 -3.19 -9.55
C ASN A 104 -5.20 -3.02 -10.98
N VAL A 105 -5.68 -1.82 -11.31
CA VAL A 105 -6.16 -1.52 -12.67
C VAL A 105 -5.07 -1.73 -13.72
N ASN A 106 -3.81 -1.38 -13.41
CA ASN A 106 -2.68 -1.62 -14.32
C ASN A 106 -2.38 -3.12 -14.46
N GLY A 107 -2.48 -3.89 -13.38
CA GLY A 107 -2.30 -5.35 -13.39
C GLY A 107 -3.33 -6.04 -14.28
N ILE A 108 -4.61 -5.70 -14.10
CA ILE A 108 -5.72 -6.17 -14.95
C ILE A 108 -5.45 -5.85 -16.42
N ALA A 109 -5.09 -4.59 -16.72
CA ALA A 109 -4.87 -4.16 -18.09
C ALA A 109 -3.67 -4.86 -18.75
N ASN A 110 -2.61 -5.14 -17.98
CA ASN A 110 -1.44 -5.85 -18.47
C ASN A 110 -1.77 -7.30 -18.80
N GLU A 111 -2.36 -8.01 -17.84
CA GLU A 111 -2.75 -9.42 -17.99
C GLU A 111 -3.71 -9.59 -19.17
N ARG A 112 -4.74 -8.73 -19.26
CA ARG A 112 -5.68 -8.74 -20.40
C ARG A 112 -4.98 -8.57 -21.74
N LYS A 113 -4.00 -7.66 -21.81
CA LYS A 113 -3.25 -7.43 -23.06
C LYS A 113 -2.47 -8.67 -23.47
N GLU A 114 -1.84 -9.35 -22.52
CA GLU A 114 -1.09 -10.59 -22.77
C GLU A 114 -2.01 -11.70 -23.27
N TRP A 115 -3.14 -11.93 -22.59
CA TRP A 115 -4.14 -12.93 -23.01
C TRP A 115 -4.79 -12.61 -24.34
N MET A 116 -5.14 -11.35 -24.60
CA MET A 116 -5.71 -10.95 -25.90
C MET A 116 -4.70 -11.11 -27.04
N ASN A 117 -3.42 -10.83 -26.79
CA ASN A 117 -2.38 -11.04 -27.79
C ASN A 117 -2.22 -12.54 -28.09
N TRP A 118 -2.15 -13.37 -27.04
CA TRP A 118 -2.11 -14.81 -27.18
C TRP A 118 -3.34 -15.36 -27.94
N TYR A 119 -4.54 -14.91 -27.59
CA TYR A 119 -5.77 -15.31 -28.27
C TYR A 119 -5.75 -14.94 -29.76
N GLY A 120 -5.29 -13.72 -30.10
CA GLY A 120 -5.11 -13.30 -31.48
C GLY A 120 -4.08 -14.14 -32.24
N GLN A 121 -3.03 -14.63 -31.59
CA GLN A 121 -2.09 -15.58 -32.18
C GLN A 121 -2.74 -16.94 -32.44
N GLN A 122 -3.60 -17.43 -31.54
CA GLN A 122 -4.33 -18.70 -31.74
C GLN A 122 -5.30 -18.65 -32.92
N GLN A 123 -6.02 -17.53 -33.09
CA GLN A 123 -6.91 -17.36 -34.23
C GLN A 123 -6.14 -17.44 -35.56
N LYS A 124 -4.99 -16.76 -35.64
CA LYS A 124 -4.11 -16.83 -36.82
C LYS A 124 -3.52 -18.23 -37.04
N ALA A 125 -3.14 -18.92 -35.97
CA ALA A 125 -2.62 -20.29 -36.08
C ALA A 125 -3.68 -21.26 -36.63
N LYS A 126 -4.95 -21.10 -36.20
CA LYS A 126 -6.09 -21.88 -36.70
C LYS A 126 -6.33 -21.64 -38.21
N GLU A 127 -6.25 -20.40 -38.67
CA GLU A 127 -6.38 -20.06 -40.09
C GLU A 127 -5.25 -20.64 -40.95
N LEU A 128 -4.03 -20.69 -40.39
CA LEU A 128 -2.84 -21.18 -41.08
C LEU A 128 -2.60 -22.69 -40.94
N GLY A 129 -3.42 -23.41 -40.18
CA GLY A 129 -3.22 -24.83 -39.88
C GLY A 129 -1.97 -25.14 -39.04
N ASN A 130 -1.43 -24.15 -38.34
CA ASN A 130 -0.24 -24.30 -37.50
C ASN A 130 -0.61 -24.84 -36.10
N SER A 131 0.40 -25.37 -35.40
CA SER A 131 0.23 -25.83 -34.02
C SER A 131 -0.08 -24.66 -33.07
N TYR A 132 -1.03 -24.88 -32.17
CA TYR A 132 -1.43 -23.92 -31.13
C TYR A 132 -0.27 -23.62 -30.16
N GLU A 133 -0.04 -22.34 -29.84
CA GLU A 133 0.92 -21.95 -28.80
C GLU A 133 0.35 -22.23 -27.39
N VAL A 134 1.23 -22.54 -26.44
CA VAL A 134 0.85 -22.75 -25.02
C VAL A 134 0.31 -21.42 -24.43
N PRO A 135 -0.74 -21.44 -23.59
CA PRO A 135 -1.24 -20.23 -22.92
C PRO A 135 -0.16 -19.55 -22.05
N PRO A 136 -0.30 -18.23 -21.80
CA PRO A 136 0.52 -17.52 -20.82
C PRO A 136 0.52 -18.26 -19.48
N VAL A 137 1.66 -18.21 -18.78
CA VAL A 137 1.98 -19.05 -17.62
C VAL A 137 0.79 -19.16 -16.66
N MET A 138 0.19 -20.36 -16.60
CA MET A 138 -0.80 -20.75 -15.59
C MET A 138 -0.11 -21.03 -14.25
N ASN A 139 0.58 -20.04 -13.68
CA ASN A 139 1.00 -20.17 -12.29
C ASN A 139 -0.26 -20.02 -11.45
N ASN A 140 -0.77 -21.17 -10.99
CA ASN A 140 -1.88 -21.24 -10.08
C ASN A 140 -1.43 -20.71 -8.70
N ASP A 141 -1.23 -19.40 -8.59
CA ASP A 141 -0.86 -18.67 -7.36
C ASP A 141 -2.01 -18.69 -6.31
N GLN A 142 -2.99 -19.60 -6.48
CA GLN A 142 -4.16 -19.73 -5.61
C GLN A 142 -3.79 -20.09 -4.17
N ASP A 143 -2.73 -20.89 -3.97
CA ASP A 143 -2.36 -21.42 -2.64
C ASP A 143 -1.14 -20.76 -1.98
N GLU A 144 -0.64 -19.65 -2.53
CA GLU A 144 0.48 -18.98 -1.90
C GLU A 144 0.05 -18.24 -0.63
N SER A 145 0.71 -18.59 0.48
CA SER A 145 0.54 -17.95 1.79
C SER A 145 0.75 -16.44 1.69
N TYR A 146 0.14 -15.67 2.61
CA TYR A 146 0.33 -14.23 2.69
C TYR A 146 1.80 -13.82 2.73
N PHE A 147 2.65 -14.61 3.38
CA PHE A 147 4.09 -14.36 3.47
C PHE A 147 4.80 -14.56 2.14
N ILE A 148 4.42 -15.56 1.34
CA ILE A 148 5.00 -15.78 0.00
C ILE A 148 4.61 -14.62 -0.93
N LYS A 149 3.37 -14.14 -0.85
CA LYS A 149 2.90 -12.96 -1.60
C LYS A 149 3.67 -11.70 -1.20
N ALA A 150 3.86 -11.46 0.10
CA ALA A 150 4.65 -10.33 0.59
C ALA A 150 6.11 -10.44 0.15
N HIS A 151 6.70 -11.63 0.21
CA HIS A 151 8.07 -11.90 -0.22
C HIS A 151 8.26 -11.67 -1.73
N LYS A 152 7.33 -12.13 -2.58
CA LYS A 152 7.32 -11.85 -4.02
C LYS A 152 7.27 -10.35 -4.31
N VAL A 153 6.44 -9.60 -3.58
CA VAL A 153 6.39 -8.14 -3.70
C VAL A 153 7.74 -7.52 -3.36
N ILE A 154 8.36 -7.91 -2.25
CA ILE A 154 9.66 -7.40 -1.80
C ILE A 154 10.76 -7.74 -2.83
N LEU A 155 10.82 -8.97 -3.32
CA LEU A 155 11.80 -9.40 -4.33
C LEU A 155 11.62 -8.68 -5.67
N PHE A 156 10.37 -8.53 -6.14
CA PHE A 156 10.07 -7.77 -7.35
C PHE A 156 10.56 -6.32 -7.23
N ARG A 157 10.49 -5.75 -6.02
CA ARG A 157 10.95 -4.39 -5.73
C ARG A 157 12.46 -4.26 -5.61
N LEU A 158 13.15 -5.19 -4.94
CA LEU A 158 14.62 -5.19 -4.85
C LEU A 158 15.27 -5.18 -6.24
N ARG A 159 14.62 -5.79 -7.24
CA ARG A 159 15.10 -5.81 -8.63
C ARG A 159 14.88 -4.49 -9.39
N SER A 160 14.07 -3.56 -8.89
CA SER A 160 13.76 -2.29 -9.55
C SER A 160 13.63 -1.12 -8.57
N PRO A 161 14.76 -0.60 -8.05
CA PRO A 161 14.75 0.48 -7.05
C PRO A 161 14.24 1.81 -7.62
N LYS A 162 14.22 1.98 -8.96
CA LYS A 162 13.76 3.20 -9.62
C LYS A 162 12.37 3.64 -9.15
N ARG A 163 11.43 2.70 -8.98
CA ARG A 163 10.09 3.05 -8.49
C ARG A 163 10.10 3.53 -7.04
N LEU A 164 11.00 3.03 -6.18
CA LEU A 164 11.12 3.53 -4.80
C LEU A 164 11.51 5.01 -4.79
N PHE A 165 12.47 5.41 -5.61
CA PHE A 165 12.88 6.83 -5.73
C PHE A 165 11.75 7.72 -6.26
N VAL A 166 10.92 7.21 -7.18
CA VAL A 166 9.73 7.95 -7.65
C VAL A 166 8.72 8.16 -6.51
N HIS A 167 8.46 7.13 -5.70
CA HIS A 167 7.57 7.24 -4.53
C HIS A 167 8.16 8.18 -3.47
N PHE A 168 9.47 8.14 -3.25
CA PHE A 168 10.16 9.08 -2.36
C PHE A 168 10.01 10.53 -2.83
N GLY A 169 10.27 10.81 -4.11
CA GLY A 169 10.11 12.16 -4.67
C GLY A 169 8.67 12.66 -4.57
N TYR A 170 7.69 11.78 -4.81
CA TYR A 170 6.27 12.10 -4.63
C TYR A 170 5.93 12.50 -3.19
N TRP A 171 6.36 11.71 -2.20
CA TRP A 171 6.08 12.00 -0.80
C TRP A 171 6.83 13.23 -0.30
N ALA A 172 8.09 13.40 -0.70
CA ALA A 172 8.87 14.60 -0.35
C ALA A 172 8.20 15.86 -0.88
N ALA A 173 7.74 15.86 -2.14
CA ALA A 173 7.02 16.98 -2.72
C ALA A 173 5.66 17.24 -2.03
N PHE A 174 4.91 16.18 -1.73
CA PHE A 174 3.63 16.28 -1.02
C PHE A 174 3.81 16.87 0.40
N LEU A 175 4.75 16.34 1.17
CA LEU A 175 5.01 16.79 2.53
C LEU A 175 5.52 18.23 2.56
N LEU A 176 6.40 18.60 1.61
CA LEU A 176 6.86 19.98 1.46
C LEU A 176 5.68 20.92 1.15
N PHE A 177 4.78 20.52 0.24
CA PHE A 177 3.59 21.30 -0.10
C PHE A 177 2.66 21.48 1.09
N VAL A 178 2.43 20.43 1.88
CA VAL A 178 1.65 20.50 3.12
C VAL A 178 2.31 21.45 4.12
N ALA A 179 3.62 21.35 4.34
CA ALA A 179 4.36 22.24 5.23
C ALA A 179 4.23 23.72 4.81
N VAL A 180 4.33 24.01 3.51
CA VAL A 180 4.11 25.37 2.99
C VAL A 180 2.70 25.86 3.34
N ILE A 181 1.66 25.06 3.09
CA ILE A 181 0.27 25.46 3.41
C ILE A 181 0.08 25.76 4.89
N LEU A 182 0.66 24.95 5.78
CA LEU A 182 0.50 25.11 7.21
C LEU A 182 1.14 26.40 7.74
N PHE A 183 2.30 26.78 7.21
CA PHE A 183 3.08 27.91 7.73
C PHE A 183 3.00 29.18 6.88
N ILE A 184 2.29 29.18 5.76
CA ILE A 184 2.25 30.36 4.85
C ILE A 184 1.65 31.60 5.51
N ASN A 185 0.73 31.41 6.46
CA ASN A 185 0.08 32.50 7.18
C ASN A 185 1.05 33.30 8.07
N ASP A 186 2.18 32.71 8.45
CA ASP A 186 3.23 33.36 9.24
C ASP A 186 4.20 34.19 8.38
N GLY A 187 4.01 34.17 7.06
CA GLY A 187 4.84 34.86 6.08
C GLY A 187 6.00 34.01 5.54
N ILE A 188 6.34 34.23 4.28
CA ILE A 188 7.25 33.39 3.48
C ILE A 188 8.61 33.17 4.16
N VAL A 189 9.19 34.21 4.78
CA VAL A 189 10.51 34.11 5.42
C VAL A 189 10.47 33.15 6.61
N VAL A 190 9.42 33.24 7.42
CA VAL A 190 9.21 32.38 8.60
C VAL A 190 8.89 30.94 8.15
N THR A 191 8.05 30.77 7.13
CA THR A 191 7.77 29.47 6.51
C THR A 191 9.05 28.75 6.07
N VAL A 192 9.95 29.44 5.37
CA VAL A 192 11.21 28.85 4.90
C VAL A 192 12.11 28.44 6.07
N GLN A 193 12.16 29.23 7.13
CA GLN A 193 12.93 28.89 8.34
C GLN A 193 12.39 27.62 9.01
N TYR A 194 11.08 27.47 9.16
CA TYR A 194 10.47 26.24 9.68
C TYR A 194 10.76 25.02 8.79
N ILE A 195 10.61 25.16 7.47
CA ILE A 195 10.90 24.07 6.53
C ILE A 195 12.38 23.64 6.61
N ILE A 196 13.32 24.59 6.69
CA ILE A 196 14.75 24.26 6.79
C ILE A 196 15.04 23.53 8.11
N LYS A 197 14.45 24.01 9.22
CA LYS A 197 14.61 23.39 10.54
C LYS A 197 14.10 21.93 10.52
N ASP A 198 12.94 21.70 9.94
CA ASP A 198 12.24 20.40 9.98
C ASP A 198 12.49 19.54 8.74
N LEU A 199 13.40 19.95 7.85
CA LEU A 199 13.70 19.25 6.59
C LEU A 199 14.05 17.78 6.82
N HIS A 200 14.81 17.50 7.90
CA HIS A 200 15.21 16.15 8.26
C HIS A 200 13.99 15.26 8.60
N VAL A 201 12.99 15.81 9.30
CA VAL A 201 11.74 15.10 9.61
C VAL A 201 10.96 14.80 8.34
N LEU A 202 10.83 15.77 7.44
CA LEU A 202 10.14 15.59 6.16
C LEU A 202 10.82 14.51 5.29
N VAL A 203 12.15 14.47 5.28
CA VAL A 203 12.93 13.45 4.55
C VAL A 203 12.72 12.06 5.16
N ILE A 204 12.75 11.94 6.49
CA ILE A 204 12.51 10.66 7.19
C ILE A 204 11.09 10.16 6.90
N LEU A 205 10.09 11.04 7.00
CA LEU A 205 8.71 10.73 6.66
C LEU A 205 8.57 10.23 5.21
N ALA A 206 9.17 10.94 4.25
CA ALA A 206 9.17 10.51 2.85
C ALA A 206 9.87 9.16 2.67
N ALA A 207 10.97 8.92 3.39
CA ALA A 207 11.73 7.67 3.33
C ALA A 207 10.94 6.48 3.90
N ILE A 208 10.02 6.70 4.85
CA ILE A 208 9.16 5.66 5.41
C ILE A 208 7.90 5.45 4.54
N LEU A 209 7.26 6.53 4.10
CA LEU A 209 6.05 6.44 3.29
C LEU A 209 6.32 5.88 1.88
N ALA A 210 7.52 6.11 1.33
CA ALA A 210 7.91 5.60 0.03
C ALA A 210 7.87 4.07 -0.08
N PRO A 211 8.53 3.27 0.78
CA PRO A 211 8.43 1.81 0.71
C PRO A 211 7.01 1.31 0.96
N ILE A 212 6.24 1.98 1.84
CA ILE A 212 4.84 1.63 2.11
C ILE A 212 3.99 1.79 0.84
N SER A 213 4.00 2.97 0.21
CA SER A 213 3.24 3.22 -1.03
C SER A 213 3.71 2.33 -2.18
N CYS A 214 5.01 2.08 -2.25
CA CYS A 214 5.63 1.18 -3.22
C CYS A 214 5.14 -0.27 -3.04
N TYR A 215 5.02 -0.74 -1.80
CA TYR A 215 4.45 -2.05 -1.47
C TYR A 215 2.99 -2.14 -1.91
N PHE A 216 2.16 -1.16 -1.52
CA PHE A 216 0.74 -1.11 -1.85
C PHE A 216 0.46 -1.09 -3.35
N GLU A 217 1.23 -0.31 -4.13
CA GLU A 217 1.12 -0.29 -5.59
C GLU A 217 1.35 -1.69 -6.20
N THR A 218 2.37 -2.40 -5.71
CA THR A 218 2.77 -3.70 -6.27
C THR A 218 1.82 -4.80 -5.85
N ARG A 219 1.42 -4.79 -4.58
CA ARG A 219 0.37 -5.68 -4.08
C ARG A 219 -0.90 -5.51 -4.90
N GLY A 220 -1.30 -4.26 -5.16
CA GLY A 220 -2.44 -3.95 -6.05
C GLY A 220 -2.24 -4.55 -7.44
N PHE A 221 -1.09 -4.30 -8.06
CA PHE A 221 -0.74 -4.83 -9.39
C PHE A 221 -0.83 -6.36 -9.46
N LEU A 222 -0.23 -7.08 -8.52
CA LEU A 222 -0.27 -8.54 -8.48
C LEU A 222 -1.69 -9.07 -8.23
N LYS A 223 -2.48 -8.41 -7.37
CA LYS A 223 -3.91 -8.75 -7.19
C LYS A 223 -4.68 -8.61 -8.50
N GLY A 224 -4.41 -7.56 -9.27
CA GLY A 224 -5.05 -7.31 -10.55
C GLY A 224 -4.71 -8.38 -11.59
N ILE A 225 -3.42 -8.75 -11.69
CA ILE A 225 -2.97 -9.87 -12.52
C ILE A 225 -3.70 -11.15 -12.12
N ALA A 226 -3.64 -11.52 -10.84
CA ALA A 226 -4.24 -12.77 -10.36
C ALA A 226 -5.75 -12.83 -10.59
N ALA A 227 -6.47 -11.72 -10.41
CA ALA A 227 -7.90 -11.66 -10.64
C ALA A 227 -8.26 -11.83 -12.13
N GLU A 228 -7.55 -11.14 -13.02
CA GLU A 228 -7.78 -11.23 -14.46
C GLU A 228 -7.36 -12.61 -14.99
N SER A 229 -6.20 -13.13 -14.56
CA SER A 229 -5.67 -14.44 -14.96
C SER A 229 -6.65 -15.58 -14.63
N ARG A 230 -7.29 -15.54 -13.45
CA ARG A 230 -8.33 -16.51 -13.07
C ARG A 230 -9.48 -16.53 -14.06
N MET A 231 -10.01 -15.37 -14.44
CA MET A 231 -11.12 -15.28 -15.39
C MET A 231 -10.71 -15.87 -16.76
N TRP A 232 -9.48 -15.61 -17.20
CA TRP A 232 -8.96 -16.15 -18.46
C TRP A 232 -8.72 -17.66 -18.43
N ILE A 233 -8.18 -18.18 -17.33
CA ILE A 233 -7.98 -19.63 -17.14
C ILE A 233 -9.33 -20.36 -17.09
N GLU A 234 -10.31 -19.83 -16.35
CA GLU A 234 -11.66 -20.40 -16.30
C GLU A 234 -12.34 -20.38 -17.67
N TRP A 235 -12.20 -19.29 -18.42
CA TRP A 235 -12.69 -19.23 -19.80
C TRP A 235 -11.98 -20.24 -20.69
N TYR A 236 -10.65 -20.32 -20.65
CA TYR A 236 -9.86 -21.27 -21.44
C TYR A 236 -10.24 -22.73 -21.16
N ASN A 237 -10.42 -23.09 -19.88
CA ASN A 237 -10.83 -24.43 -19.48
C ASN A 237 -12.23 -24.78 -20.01
N ARG A 238 -13.16 -23.81 -20.00
CA ARG A 238 -14.49 -23.98 -20.61
C ARG A 238 -14.41 -24.17 -22.12
N GLN A 239 -13.56 -23.40 -22.82
CA GLN A 239 -13.35 -23.60 -24.26
C GLN A 239 -12.79 -24.98 -24.57
N TRP A 240 -11.80 -25.45 -23.80
CA TRP A 240 -11.24 -26.78 -23.97
C TRP A 240 -12.27 -27.90 -23.75
N ALA A 241 -13.16 -27.73 -22.78
CA ALA A 241 -14.27 -28.66 -22.57
C ALA A 241 -15.28 -28.62 -23.73
N ALA A 242 -15.61 -27.42 -24.24
CA ALA A 242 -16.52 -27.24 -25.38
C ALA A 242 -15.98 -27.88 -26.67
N ILE A 243 -14.68 -27.74 -26.96
CA ILE A 243 -14.02 -28.39 -28.10
C ILE A 243 -14.20 -29.91 -28.04
N LYS A 244 -14.05 -30.52 -26.85
CA LYS A 244 -14.26 -31.97 -26.68
C LYS A 244 -15.70 -32.41 -26.92
N LEU A 245 -16.66 -31.49 -26.72
CA LEU A 245 -18.10 -31.74 -26.88
C LEU A 245 -18.64 -31.29 -28.25
N GLY A 246 -17.82 -30.70 -29.11
CA GLY A 246 -18.24 -30.20 -30.43
C GLY A 246 -19.15 -28.96 -30.37
N VAL A 247 -19.09 -28.18 -29.29
CA VAL A 247 -19.88 -26.95 -29.11
C VAL A 247 -19.10 -25.74 -29.59
N ASP A 248 -19.80 -24.74 -30.13
CA ASP A 248 -19.20 -23.47 -30.60
C ASP A 248 -18.53 -22.68 -29.48
N PHE A 249 -17.54 -21.88 -29.87
CA PHE A 249 -16.69 -21.11 -28.96
C PHE A 249 -17.46 -19.92 -28.33
N GLU A 250 -17.38 -19.78 -27.01
CA GLU A 250 -17.81 -18.52 -26.36
C GLU A 250 -16.77 -17.41 -26.58
N GLU A 251 -17.23 -16.17 -26.76
CA GLU A 251 -16.35 -15.00 -26.85
C GLU A 251 -15.44 -14.85 -25.61
N PRO A 252 -14.23 -14.29 -25.78
CA PRO A 252 -13.33 -14.05 -24.66
C PRO A 252 -13.89 -13.06 -23.64
N PRO A 253 -13.53 -13.20 -22.35
CA PRO A 253 -13.94 -12.28 -21.30
C PRO A 253 -13.25 -10.92 -21.49
N SER A 254 -13.83 -10.05 -22.31
CA SER A 254 -13.63 -8.58 -22.36
C SER A 254 -14.09 -7.92 -23.66
N SER A 255 -14.82 -8.61 -24.55
CA SER A 255 -15.34 -7.96 -25.77
C SER A 255 -16.38 -6.87 -25.46
N GLN A 256 -17.17 -6.99 -24.39
CA GLN A 256 -18.21 -6.02 -24.03
C GLN A 256 -18.41 -5.94 -22.50
N LYS A 257 -17.92 -4.88 -21.85
CA LYS A 257 -18.45 -4.28 -20.59
C LYS A 257 -17.68 -3.02 -20.18
#